data_AF-A0A168FP83-F1
#
_entry.id   AF-A0A168FP83-F1
#
_cell.length_a   1.000
_cell.length_b   1.000
_cell.length_c   1.000
_cell.angle_alpha   90.00
_cell.angle_beta   90.00
_cell.angle_gamma   90.00
#
_symmetry.space_group_name_H-M   'P 1'
#
loop_
_entity.id
_entity.type
_entity.pdbx_description
1 polymer ?
#
loop_
_entity_poly.entity_id
_entity_poly.type
_entity_poly.pdbx_seq_one_letter_code
_entity_poly.pdbx_strand_id
1 'polypeptide(L)'
;MVWGSGWFTVISLVQLLAPLVTATALVVIAVTFVRRARAAAPVDPTDRPGLMEQRLEHLDRLHAAGRITDDERSAARARLLGEF
;
A
#
# COMPACT_ATOMS: atom_id res chain seq x y z
N MET A 1 0.03 2.31 -56.54
CA MET A 1 1.05 2.47 -55.47
C MET A 1 0.33 2.77 -54.15
N VAL A 2 -0.10 1.75 -53.41
CA VAL A 2 -0.74 1.87 -52.07
C VAL A 2 0.20 1.34 -50.97
N TRP A 3 1.45 1.03 -51.33
CA TRP A 3 2.41 0.36 -50.44
C TRP A 3 2.99 1.27 -49.34
N GLY A 4 2.77 2.59 -49.43
CA GLY A 4 3.28 3.56 -48.44
C GLY A 4 2.26 3.99 -47.38
N SER A 5 0.95 4.01 -47.67
CA SER A 5 -0.02 4.69 -46.80
C SER A 5 -0.27 3.95 -45.48
N GLY A 6 -0.35 2.61 -45.50
CA GLY A 6 -0.55 1.81 -44.29
C GLY A 6 0.63 1.90 -43.33
N TRP A 7 1.86 1.99 -43.86
CA TRP A 7 3.08 2.13 -43.05
C TRP A 7 3.12 3.47 -42.31
N PHE A 8 2.69 4.56 -42.96
CA PHE A 8 2.56 5.86 -42.31
C PHE A 8 1.50 5.85 -41.19
N THR A 9 0.35 5.20 -41.42
CA THR A 9 -0.69 5.06 -40.38
C THR A 9 -0.17 4.33 -39.14
N VAL A 10 0.61 3.26 -39.33
CA VAL A 10 1.22 2.51 -38.23
C VAL A 10 2.22 3.37 -37.46
N ILE A 11 3.09 4.11 -38.14
CA ILE A 11 4.07 5.01 -37.50
C ILE A 11 3.35 6.10 -36.69
N SER A 12 2.32 6.72 -37.26
CA SER A 12 1.54 7.76 -36.56
C SER A 12 0.82 7.19 -35.33
N LEU A 13 0.27 5.98 -35.43
CA LEU A 13 -0.36 5.31 -34.30
C LEU A 13 0.65 5.01 -33.18
N VAL A 14 1.83 4.50 -33.54
CA VAL A 14 2.92 4.24 -32.58
C VAL A 14 3.39 5.53 -31.93
N GLN A 15 3.57 6.63 -32.68
CA GLN A 15 3.93 7.92 -32.09
C GLN A 15 2.89 8.44 -31.10
N LEU A 16 1.61 8.15 -31.31
CA LEU A 16 0.53 8.58 -30.43
C LEU A 16 0.45 7.72 -29.16
N LEU A 17 0.73 6.42 -29.28
CA LEU A 17 0.74 5.47 -28.16
C LEU A 17 2.02 5.50 -27.33
N ALA A 18 3.18 5.77 -27.96
CA ALA A 18 4.48 5.82 -27.29
C ALA A 18 4.51 6.76 -26.06
N PRO A 19 4.01 8.01 -26.11
CA PRO A 19 3.99 8.88 -24.93
C PRO A 19 3.04 8.36 -23.85
N LEU A 20 1.92 7.74 -24.23
CA LEU A 20 0.95 7.17 -23.28
C LEU A 20 1.56 5.98 -22.51
N VAL A 21 2.24 5.08 -23.23
CA VAL A 21 2.95 3.94 -22.63
C VAL A 21 4.09 4.43 -21.75
N THR A 22 4.87 5.41 -22.23
CA THR A 22 5.98 6.00 -21.45
C THR A 22 5.47 6.67 -20.17
N ALA A 23 4.40 7.47 -20.25
CA ALA A 23 3.80 8.12 -19.09
C ALA A 23 3.28 7.08 -18.08
N THR A 24 2.61 6.02 -18.55
CA THR A 24 2.14 4.94 -17.69
C THR A 24 3.29 4.22 -17.00
N ALA A 25 4.36 3.91 -17.74
CA ALA A 25 5.56 3.29 -17.18
C ALA A 25 6.21 4.18 -16.10
N LEU A 26 6.32 5.48 -16.34
CA LEU A 26 6.85 6.43 -15.34
C LEU A 26 5.99 6.49 -14.07
N VAL A 27 4.66 6.46 -14.21
CA VAL A 27 3.74 6.40 -13.05
C VAL A 27 3.95 5.11 -12.28
N VAL A 28 4.03 3.96 -12.95
CA VAL A 28 4.26 2.66 -12.29
C VAL A 28 5.60 2.65 -11.56
N ILE A 29 6.67 3.16 -12.19
CA ILE A 29 7.99 3.29 -11.58
C ILE A 29 7.89 4.20 -10.35
N ALA A 30 7.31 5.40 -10.47
CA ALA A 30 7.16 6.34 -9.37
C ALA A 30 6.38 5.73 -8.19
N VAL A 31 5.25 5.06 -8.46
CA VAL A 31 4.46 4.38 -7.43
C VAL A 31 5.26 3.24 -6.78
N THR A 32 6.03 2.48 -7.56
CA THR A 32 6.87 1.39 -7.05
C THR A 32 7.97 1.94 -6.16
N PHE A 33 8.63 3.03 -6.56
CA PHE A 33 9.65 3.70 -5.75
C PHE A 33 9.06 4.34 -4.49
N VAL A 34 7.90 4.99 -4.57
CA VAL A 34 7.20 5.56 -3.39
C VAL A 34 6.76 4.45 -2.43
N ARG A 35 6.23 3.34 -2.94
CA ARG A 35 5.89 2.16 -2.12
C ARG A 35 7.13 1.54 -1.50
N ARG A 36 8.23 1.42 -2.26
CA ARG A 36 9.50 0.89 -1.75
C ARG A 36 10.13 1.82 -0.74
N ALA A 37 10.05 3.14 -0.93
CA ALA A 37 10.51 4.13 0.04
C ALA A 37 9.66 4.12 1.32
N ARG A 38 8.35 3.89 1.23
CA ARG A 38 7.50 3.64 2.41
C ARG A 38 7.83 2.32 3.10
N ALA A 39 8.20 1.28 2.36
CA ALA A 39 8.62 -0.01 2.93
C ALA A 39 10.07 0.00 3.44
N ALA A 40 10.90 0.94 2.96
CA ALA A 40 12.31 1.11 3.30
C ALA A 40 12.55 2.38 4.13
N ALA A 41 11.52 2.94 4.75
CA ALA A 41 11.75 3.73 5.94
C ALA A 41 12.49 2.80 6.91
N PRO A 42 13.72 3.13 7.34
CA PRO A 42 14.37 2.36 8.37
C PRO A 42 13.45 2.48 9.58
N VAL A 43 12.72 1.42 9.89
CA VAL A 43 12.09 1.29 11.19
C VAL A 43 13.27 1.28 12.14
N ASP A 44 13.50 2.43 12.76
CA ASP A 44 14.44 2.57 13.85
C ASP A 44 14.17 1.38 14.80
N PRO A 45 15.16 0.58 15.22
CA PRO A 45 14.91 -0.55 16.10
C PRO A 45 14.20 -0.17 17.40
N THR A 46 14.09 1.14 17.69
CA THR A 46 13.33 1.75 18.78
C THR A 46 11.82 1.94 18.48
N ASP A 47 11.42 1.92 17.21
CA ASP A 47 10.04 2.12 16.72
C ASP A 47 9.28 0.81 16.51
N ARG A 48 9.84 -0.33 16.92
CA ARG A 48 9.03 -1.56 17.01
C ARG A 48 8.09 -1.39 18.19
N PRO A 49 6.77 -1.27 17.97
CA PRO A 49 5.83 -1.20 19.07
C PRO A 49 6.09 -2.41 19.95
N GLY A 50 6.16 -2.18 21.26
CA GLY A 50 6.37 -3.27 22.21
C GLY A 50 5.33 -4.36 21.97
N LEU A 51 5.62 -5.62 22.30
CA LEU A 51 4.65 -6.72 22.16
C LEU A 51 3.29 -6.39 22.79
N MET A 52 3.29 -5.53 23.82
CA MET A 52 2.09 -4.97 24.43
C MET A 52 1.30 -4.06 23.49
N GLU A 53 1.94 -3.03 22.91
CA GLU A 53 1.31 -2.09 21.99
C GLU A 53 0.76 -2.79 20.75
N GLN A 54 1.51 -3.76 20.22
CA GLN A 54 1.04 -4.58 19.10
C GLN A 54 -0.22 -5.39 19.43
N ARG A 55 -0.33 -5.89 20.66
CA ARG A 55 -1.52 -6.62 21.12
C ARG A 55 -2.71 -5.69 21.35
N LEU A 56 -2.49 -4.50 21.90
CA LEU A 56 -3.54 -3.49 22.05
C LEU A 56 -4.08 -3.03 20.70
N GLU A 57 -3.20 -2.77 19.75
CA GLU A 57 -3.59 -2.39 18.38
C GLU A 57 -4.38 -3.52 17.69
N HIS A 58 -4.00 -4.78 17.94
CA HIS A 58 -4.75 -5.92 17.43
C HIS A 58 -6.18 -6.00 17.99
N LEU A 59 -6.36 -5.76 19.29
CA LEU A 59 -7.69 -5.71 19.91
C LEU A 59 -8.54 -4.58 19.33
N ASP A 60 -7.96 -3.41 19.11
CA ASP A 60 -8.66 -2.27 18.51
C ASP A 60 -9.12 -2.58 17.08
N ARG A 61 -8.30 -3.29 16.29
CA ARG A 61 -8.70 -3.75 14.96
C ARG A 61 -9.83 -4.78 15.02
N LEU A 62 -9.82 -5.70 15.98
CA LEU A 62 -10.89 -6.69 16.16
C LEU A 62 -12.22 -6.02 16.51
N HIS A 63 -12.18 -4.99 17.37
CA HIS A 63 -13.35 -4.22 17.75
C HIS A 63 -13.89 -3.40 16.57
N ALA A 64 -13.02 -2.69 15.84
CA ALA A 64 -13.41 -1.94 14.64
C ALA A 64 -14.01 -2.83 13.54
N ALA A 65 -13.58 -4.10 13.47
CA ALA A 65 -14.15 -5.10 12.57
C ALA A 65 -15.46 -5.73 13.09
N GLY A 66 -15.95 -5.32 14.26
CA GLY A 66 -17.16 -5.85 14.90
C GLY A 66 -17.03 -7.30 15.34
N ARG A 67 -15.80 -7.83 15.50
CA ARG A 67 -15.55 -9.21 15.92
C ARG A 67 -15.59 -9.40 17.43
N ILE A 68 -15.37 -8.33 18.19
CA ILE A 68 -15.46 -8.30 19.65
C ILE A 68 -16.27 -7.09 20.10
N THR A 69 -17.02 -7.23 21.19
CA THR A 69 -17.76 -6.13 21.82
C THR A 69 -16.82 -5.18 22.56
N ASP A 70 -17.33 -4.02 22.97
CA ASP A 70 -16.54 -3.06 23.76
C ASP A 70 -16.20 -3.60 25.16
N ASP A 71 -17.11 -4.39 25.75
CA ASP A 71 -16.88 -5.10 27.01
C ASP A 71 -15.76 -6.15 26.88
N GLU A 72 -15.73 -6.90 25.77
CA GLU A 72 -14.67 -7.87 25.50
C GLU A 72 -13.32 -7.19 25.25
N ARG A 73 -13.34 -6.04 24.55
CA ARG A 73 -12.15 -5.21 24.32
C ARG A 73 -11.57 -4.66 25.63
N SER A 74 -12.42 -4.09 26.50
CA SER A 74 -12.00 -3.50 27.77
C SER A 74 -11.45 -4.55 28.74
N ALA A 75 -12.12 -5.71 28.85
CA ALA A 75 -11.64 -6.84 29.65
C ALA A 75 -10.31 -7.40 29.14
N ALA A 76 -10.15 -7.56 27.82
CA ALA A 76 -8.90 -8.02 27.22
C ALA A 76 -7.76 -7.01 27.40
N ARG A 77 -8.06 -5.70 27.34
CA ARG A 77 -7.10 -4.62 27.58
C ARG A 77 -6.63 -4.58 29.04
N ALA A 78 -7.55 -4.70 30.01
CA ALA A 78 -7.21 -4.76 31.43
C ALA A 78 -6.28 -5.95 31.74
N ARG A 79 -6.59 -7.13 31.19
CA ARG A 79 -5.74 -8.33 31.31
C ARG A 79 -4.34 -8.13 30.73
N LEU A 80 -4.23 -7.41 29.61
CA LEU A 80 -2.92 -7.09 29.02
C LEU A 80 -2.14 -6.12 29.91
N LEU A 81 -2.79 -5.11 30.48
CA LEU A 81 -2.15 -4.11 31.35
C LEU A 81 -1.85 -4.63 32.77
N GLY A 82 -2.37 -5.80 33.14
CA GLY A 82 -2.20 -6.37 34.48
C GLY A 82 -3.04 -5.64 35.53
N GLU A 83 -4.10 -4.93 35.10
CA GLU A 83 -5.09 -4.34 35.99
C GLU A 83 -6.15 -5.42 36.27
N PHE A 84 -6.18 -5.90 37.51
CA PHE A 84 -7.15 -6.88 38.02
C PHE A 84 -8.05 -6.23 39.07
#